data_AF-A0A259MIJ6-F1
#
_entry.id   AF-A0A259MIJ6-F1
#
_cell.length_a   1.000
_cell.length_b   1.000
_cell.length_c   1.000
_cell.angle_alpha   90.00
_cell.angle_beta   90.00
_cell.angle_gamma   90.00
#
_symmetry.space_group_name_H-M   'P 1'
#
loop_
_entity.id
_entity.type
_entity.pdbx_description
1 polymer ?
#
loop_
_entity_poly.entity_id
_entity_poly.type
_entity_poly.pdbx_seq_one_letter_code
_entity_poly.pdbx_strand_id
1 'polypeptide(L)'
;MATKRKPTDKVQLKIRLQESLRAKIEKEAEGRDASLNDEIVRRLERSFEPNNILRDVLELGYGPHLAGLLQAIGDAAFRTVAAVHPLLYLGTDIDPAKTTPFNRALVEPWIFDQVARSTMAIIEHLRPPGSTEPPSHVAAVEYAKGAGERWAESLIGIMNDLRAQIREGVPPGPEDDRIQWAVESLADLLRLKEERMDVLQRSTKKLLQLEKKKAAEK
;
A
#
# COMPACT_ATOMS: atom_id res chain seq x y z
N MET A 1 43.47 26.58 11.56
CA MET A 1 42.04 26.77 11.20
C MET A 1 41.67 25.69 10.18
N ALA A 2 40.64 24.87 10.45
CA ALA A 2 40.19 23.89 9.47
C ALA A 2 39.43 24.61 8.34
N THR A 3 39.89 24.49 7.10
CA THR A 3 39.20 25.02 5.92
C THR A 3 37.83 24.36 5.77
N LYS A 4 36.77 25.18 5.67
CA LYS A 4 35.39 24.71 5.46
C LYS A 4 35.30 24.02 4.08
N ARG A 5 35.06 22.72 4.08
CA ARG A 5 34.88 21.92 2.84
C ARG A 5 33.56 22.29 2.17
N LYS A 6 33.52 22.24 0.83
CA LYS A 6 32.28 22.39 0.05
C LYS A 6 31.49 21.07 0.11
N PRO A 7 30.15 21.10 0.00
CA PRO A 7 29.33 19.89 0.00
C PRO A 7 29.69 18.87 -1.10
N THR A 8 30.24 19.33 -2.22
CA THR A 8 30.63 18.50 -3.37
C THR A 8 32.06 17.97 -3.29
N ASP A 9 32.82 18.31 -2.26
CA ASP A 9 34.21 17.89 -2.16
C ASP A 9 34.27 16.37 -1.90
N LYS A 10 34.92 15.63 -2.80
CA LYS A 10 35.16 14.20 -2.61
C LYS A 10 36.11 14.00 -1.44
N VAL A 11 35.68 13.20 -0.45
CA VAL A 11 36.51 12.83 0.71
C VAL A 11 36.96 11.39 0.55
N GLN A 12 38.27 11.15 0.68
CA GLN A 12 38.79 9.78 0.74
C GLN A 12 38.47 9.17 2.10
N LEU A 13 37.67 8.11 2.10
CA LEU A 13 37.36 7.33 3.30
C LEU A 13 38.21 6.06 3.31
N LYS A 14 39.02 5.87 4.36
CA LYS A 14 39.79 4.63 4.57
C LYS A 14 38.96 3.68 5.43
N ILE A 15 38.34 2.68 4.80
CA ILE A 15 37.51 1.68 5.48
C ILE A 15 38.33 0.38 5.64
N ARG A 16 38.27 -0.25 6.82
CA ARG A 16 38.79 -1.60 7.05
C ARG A 16 37.64 -2.58 6.94
N LEU A 17 37.73 -3.52 6.01
CA LEU A 17 36.69 -4.51 5.69
C LEU A 17 37.26 -5.92 5.92
N GLN A 18 36.40 -6.89 6.19
CA GLN A 18 36.78 -8.31 6.08
C GLN A 18 36.95 -8.67 4.59
N GLU A 19 37.92 -9.52 4.25
CA GLU A 19 38.20 -9.92 2.86
C GLU A 19 37.00 -10.61 2.21
N SER A 20 36.25 -11.41 2.99
CA SER A 20 35.03 -12.06 2.53
C SER A 20 33.95 -11.06 2.11
N LEU A 21 33.85 -9.91 2.78
CA LEU A 21 32.92 -8.84 2.41
C LEU A 21 33.43 -8.09 1.17
N ARG A 22 34.74 -7.76 1.12
CA ARG A 22 35.36 -7.12 -0.05
C ARG A 22 35.10 -7.93 -1.32
N ALA A 23 35.38 -9.24 -1.29
CA ALA A 23 35.18 -10.14 -2.42
C ALA A 23 33.72 -10.21 -2.88
N LYS A 24 32.75 -10.15 -1.95
CA LYS A 24 31.32 -10.09 -2.30
C LYS A 24 30.96 -8.80 -3.04
N ILE A 25 31.43 -7.65 -2.56
CA ILE A 25 31.17 -6.35 -3.20
C ILE A 25 31.84 -6.29 -4.57
N GLU A 26 33.07 -6.79 -4.70
CA GLU A 26 33.83 -6.83 -5.96
C GLU A 26 33.08 -7.66 -7.02
N LYS A 27 32.59 -8.85 -6.67
CA LYS A 27 31.76 -9.68 -7.55
C LYS A 27 30.48 -8.97 -8.01
N GLU A 28 29.80 -8.25 -7.12
CA GLU A 28 28.59 -7.51 -7.46
C GLU A 28 28.89 -6.27 -8.33
N ALA A 29 30.05 -5.64 -8.14
CA ALA A 29 30.51 -4.53 -8.96
C ALA A 29 30.86 -4.97 -10.40
N GLU A 30 31.56 -6.10 -10.56
CA GLU A 30 31.84 -6.73 -11.86
C GLU A 30 30.55 -7.06 -12.62
N GLY A 31 29.54 -7.61 -11.93
CA GLY A 31 28.24 -7.92 -12.54
C GLY A 31 27.45 -6.70 -13.01
N ARG A 32 27.87 -5.48 -12.63
CA ARG A 32 27.24 -4.20 -12.98
C ARG A 32 28.13 -3.29 -13.83
N ASP A 33 29.30 -3.77 -14.26
CA ASP A 33 30.32 -2.98 -14.94
C ASP A 33 30.68 -1.69 -14.19
N ALA A 34 30.79 -1.78 -12.86
CA ALA A 34 31.08 -0.66 -11.97
C ALA A 34 32.41 -0.87 -11.22
N SER A 35 33.08 0.21 -10.84
CA SER A 35 34.25 0.09 -9.97
C SER A 35 33.83 -0.32 -8.55
N LEU A 36 34.73 -0.99 -7.82
CA LEU A 36 34.52 -1.33 -6.40
C LEU A 36 34.15 -0.09 -5.56
N ASN A 37 34.78 1.05 -5.85
CA ASN A 37 34.49 2.31 -5.14
C ASN A 37 33.08 2.84 -5.45
N ASP A 38 32.65 2.77 -6.72
CA ASP A 38 31.31 3.24 -7.11
C ASP A 38 30.21 2.38 -6.50
N GLU A 39 30.41 1.06 -6.42
CA GLU A 39 29.46 0.16 -5.78
C GLU A 39 29.40 0.38 -4.25
N ILE A 40 30.54 0.68 -3.59
CA ILE A 40 30.55 1.07 -2.17
C ILE A 40 29.77 2.37 -1.95
N VAL A 41 30.04 3.41 -2.75
CA VAL A 41 29.33 4.70 -2.66
C VAL A 41 27.84 4.51 -2.88
N ARG A 42 27.44 3.79 -3.95
CA ARG A 42 26.04 3.50 -4.27
C ARG A 42 25.31 2.81 -3.12
N ARG A 43 25.94 1.83 -2.46
CA ARG A 43 25.34 1.14 -1.29
C ARG A 43 25.20 2.07 -0.09
N LEU A 44 26.21 2.91 0.16
CA LEU A 44 26.16 3.89 1.23
C LEU A 44 25.05 4.92 0.97
N GLU A 45 24.99 5.47 -0.24
CA GLU A 45 23.90 6.35 -0.67
C GLU A 45 22.55 5.68 -0.47
N ARG A 46 22.37 4.44 -0.92
CA ARG A 46 21.14 3.67 -0.70
C ARG A 46 20.83 3.39 0.78
N SER A 47 21.84 3.35 1.64
CA SER A 47 21.65 3.21 3.10
C SER A 47 21.24 4.52 3.78
N PHE A 48 21.54 5.66 3.15
CA PHE A 48 21.17 7.00 3.60
C PHE A 48 19.95 7.56 2.89
N GLU A 49 19.58 7.03 1.70
CA GLU A 49 18.23 7.11 1.17
C GLU A 49 17.33 6.60 2.29
N PRO A 50 16.54 7.47 2.93
CA PRO A 50 15.69 7.04 4.01
C PRO A 50 14.80 5.91 3.47
N ASN A 51 14.21 5.10 4.35
CA ASN A 51 13.08 4.22 4.03
C ASN A 51 11.85 4.97 3.44
N ASN A 52 12.05 6.19 2.94
CA ASN A 52 11.13 7.04 2.23
C ASN A 52 10.76 6.51 0.85
N ILE A 53 11.47 5.60 0.18
CA ILE A 53 10.96 5.10 -1.11
C ILE A 53 9.56 4.48 -0.92
N LEU A 54 9.39 3.65 0.11
CA LEU A 54 8.07 3.12 0.45
C LEU A 54 7.11 4.24 0.86
N ARG A 55 7.61 5.26 1.58
CA ARG A 55 6.82 6.44 1.94
C ARG A 55 6.31 7.19 0.72
N ASP A 56 7.20 7.62 -0.15
CA ASP A 56 6.96 8.42 -1.33
C ASP A 56 6.01 7.65 -2.28
N VAL A 57 6.20 6.34 -2.42
CA VAL A 57 5.28 5.47 -3.17
C VAL A 57 3.89 5.43 -2.51
N LEU A 58 3.81 5.25 -1.19
CA LEU A 58 2.54 5.24 -0.48
C LEU A 58 1.87 6.63 -0.51
N GLU A 59 2.63 7.71 -0.38
CA GLU A 59 2.15 9.09 -0.43
C GLU A 59 1.63 9.41 -1.84
N LEU A 60 2.31 8.95 -2.88
CA LEU A 60 1.88 9.11 -4.27
C LEU A 60 0.58 8.33 -4.56
N GLY A 61 0.47 7.09 -4.08
CA GLY A 61 -0.69 6.23 -4.35
C GLY A 61 -1.92 6.53 -3.48
N TYR A 62 -1.71 6.89 -2.22
CA TYR A 62 -2.77 6.96 -1.19
C TYR A 62 -2.90 8.32 -0.51
N GLY A 63 -1.99 9.25 -0.78
CA GLY A 63 -1.91 10.54 -0.12
C GLY A 63 -1.21 10.48 1.25
N PRO A 64 -0.81 11.65 1.79
CA PRO A 64 0.08 11.74 2.96
C PRO A 64 -0.52 11.15 4.24
N HIS A 65 -1.82 11.34 4.47
CA HIS A 65 -2.47 10.87 5.70
C HIS A 65 -2.56 9.33 5.76
N LEU A 66 -3.01 8.70 4.66
CA LEU A 66 -3.14 7.24 4.61
C LEU A 66 -1.76 6.57 4.56
N ALA A 67 -0.79 7.17 3.85
CA ALA A 67 0.59 6.69 3.87
C ALA A 67 1.17 6.68 5.29
N GLY A 68 0.99 7.76 6.06
CA GLY A 68 1.42 7.82 7.46
C GLY A 68 0.75 6.78 8.34
N LEU A 69 -0.56 6.54 8.16
CA LEU A 69 -1.28 5.49 8.88
C LEU A 69 -0.73 4.10 8.55
N LEU A 70 -0.55 3.78 7.27
CA LEU A 70 0.00 2.48 6.83
C LEU A 70 1.41 2.24 7.37
N GLN A 71 2.24 3.28 7.43
CA GLN A 71 3.56 3.21 8.04
C GLN A 71 3.51 2.96 9.54
N ALA A 72 2.62 3.66 10.27
CA ALA A 72 2.45 3.45 11.70
C ALA A 72 2.00 2.01 11.99
N ILE A 73 1.08 1.47 11.17
CA ILE A 73 0.64 0.07 11.26
C ILE A 73 1.80 -0.89 10.99
N GLY A 74 2.56 -0.66 9.91
CA GLY A 74 3.72 -1.49 9.56
C GLY A 74 4.79 -1.52 10.66
N ASP A 75 5.12 -0.35 11.23
CA ASP A 75 6.10 -0.23 12.31
C ASP A 75 5.62 -0.92 13.59
N ALA A 76 4.36 -0.76 13.98
CA ALA A 76 3.82 -1.42 15.16
C ALA A 76 3.70 -2.94 15.00
N ALA A 77 3.27 -3.41 13.82
CA ALA A 77 3.27 -4.82 13.51
C ALA A 77 4.69 -5.40 13.61
N PHE A 78 5.68 -4.71 13.02
CA PHE A 78 7.08 -5.11 13.08
C PHE A 78 7.63 -5.17 14.52
N ARG A 79 7.41 -4.12 15.32
CA ARG A 79 7.83 -4.07 16.73
C ARG A 79 7.16 -5.14 17.58
N THR A 80 5.88 -5.42 17.32
CA THR A 80 5.15 -6.47 18.03
C THR A 80 5.75 -7.84 17.75
N VAL A 81 6.00 -8.17 16.48
CA VAL A 81 6.66 -9.42 16.09
C VAL A 81 8.06 -9.53 16.72
N ALA A 82 8.84 -8.44 16.69
CA ALA A 82 10.16 -8.40 17.30
C ALA A 82 10.13 -8.62 18.83
N ALA A 83 9.11 -8.08 19.51
CA ALA A 83 8.97 -8.20 20.96
C ALA A 83 8.50 -9.60 21.41
N VAL A 84 7.56 -10.20 20.69
CA VAL A 84 6.97 -11.49 21.08
C VAL A 84 7.83 -12.69 20.72
N HIS A 85 8.73 -12.53 19.75
CA HIS A 85 9.59 -13.61 19.31
C HIS A 85 11.05 -13.16 19.12
N PRO A 86 11.78 -12.80 20.21
CA PRO A 86 13.18 -12.33 20.11
C PRO A 86 14.09 -13.33 19.39
N LEU A 87 13.81 -14.62 19.51
CA LEU A 87 14.55 -15.70 18.85
C LEU A 87 14.40 -15.73 17.32
N LEU A 88 13.35 -15.12 16.76
CA LEU A 88 13.19 -14.96 15.31
C LEU A 88 14.16 -13.89 14.77
N TYR A 89 14.55 -12.97 15.65
CA TYR A 89 15.44 -11.87 15.34
C TYR A 89 16.93 -12.22 15.56
N LEU A 90 17.21 -13.24 16.38
CA LEU A 90 18.57 -13.59 16.84
C LEU A 90 19.25 -14.74 16.07
N GLY A 91 18.74 -15.15 14.90
CA GLY A 91 19.52 -15.99 13.99
C GLY A 91 19.25 -17.49 14.09
N THR A 92 18.11 -17.91 13.55
CA THR A 92 18.05 -19.21 12.89
C THR A 92 18.30 -18.98 11.39
N ASP A 93 18.82 -19.98 10.66
CA ASP A 93 19.02 -19.97 9.19
C ASP A 93 17.68 -19.79 8.45
N ILE A 94 17.06 -18.64 8.62
CA ILE A 94 15.84 -18.26 7.97
C ILE A 94 16.28 -17.75 6.61
N ASP A 95 16.07 -18.58 5.59
CA ASP A 95 16.15 -18.16 4.21
C ASP A 95 15.32 -16.87 4.06
N PRO A 96 15.96 -15.70 3.87
CA PRO A 96 15.26 -14.42 3.82
C PRO A 96 14.32 -14.36 2.61
N ALA A 97 14.50 -15.24 1.62
CA ALA A 97 13.60 -15.38 0.48
C ALA A 97 12.33 -16.19 0.80
N LYS A 98 12.30 -17.00 1.88
CA LYS A 98 11.19 -17.91 2.17
C LYS A 98 10.35 -17.53 3.37
N THR A 99 10.92 -16.86 4.37
CA THR A 99 10.16 -16.51 5.58
C THR A 99 10.70 -15.24 6.20
N THR A 100 10.16 -14.09 5.83
CA THR A 100 10.36 -12.91 6.69
C THR A 100 9.70 -13.19 8.05
N PRO A 101 10.19 -12.61 9.16
CA PRO A 101 9.49 -12.67 10.45
C PRO A 101 8.01 -12.27 10.33
N PHE A 102 7.71 -11.35 9.41
CA PHE A 102 6.35 -10.93 9.08
C PHE A 102 5.52 -12.04 8.43
N ASN A 103 6.07 -12.83 7.50
CA ASN A 103 5.36 -13.95 6.90
C ASN A 103 4.99 -15.02 7.95
N ARG A 104 5.82 -15.21 8.98
CA ARG A 104 5.45 -16.09 10.11
C ARG A 104 4.31 -15.54 10.95
N ALA A 105 4.30 -14.23 11.19
CA ALA A 105 3.19 -13.57 11.88
C ALA A 105 1.85 -13.78 11.18
N LEU A 106 1.84 -14.01 9.87
CA LEU A 106 0.62 -14.31 9.10
C LEU A 106 0.14 -15.77 9.22
N VAL A 107 1.02 -16.70 9.59
CA VAL A 107 0.65 -18.13 9.70
C VAL A 107 0.48 -18.61 11.15
N GLU A 108 1.09 -17.93 12.11
CA GLU A 108 0.97 -18.27 13.54
C GLU A 108 -0.18 -17.49 14.19
N PRO A 109 -1.29 -18.15 14.59
CA PRO A 109 -2.51 -17.46 15.03
C PRO A 109 -2.31 -16.53 16.22
N TRP A 110 -1.44 -16.92 17.16
CA TRP A 110 -1.18 -16.12 18.35
C TRP A 110 -0.40 -14.83 18.02
N ILE A 111 0.64 -14.90 17.16
CA ILE A 111 1.40 -13.72 16.72
C ILE A 111 0.49 -12.80 15.89
N PHE A 112 -0.32 -13.38 14.99
CA PHE A 112 -1.30 -12.64 14.22
C PHE A 112 -2.24 -11.83 15.13
N ASP A 113 -2.77 -12.45 16.19
CA ASP A 113 -3.63 -11.78 17.17
C ASP A 113 -2.92 -10.62 17.88
N GLN A 114 -1.64 -10.77 18.24
CA GLN A 114 -0.86 -9.68 18.84
C GLN A 114 -0.69 -8.51 17.85
N VAL A 115 -0.35 -8.81 16.59
CA VAL A 115 -0.23 -7.79 15.54
C VAL A 115 -1.57 -7.08 15.31
N ALA A 116 -2.67 -7.82 15.24
CA ALA A 116 -4.01 -7.26 15.07
C ALA A 116 -4.39 -6.32 16.22
N ARG A 117 -4.15 -6.73 17.48
CA ARG A 117 -4.38 -5.88 18.66
C ARG A 117 -3.56 -4.60 18.63
N SER A 118 -2.28 -4.69 18.27
CA SER A 118 -1.40 -3.51 18.18
C SER A 118 -1.86 -2.53 17.09
N THR A 119 -2.29 -3.07 15.95
CA THR A 119 -2.82 -2.30 14.82
C THR A 119 -4.13 -1.60 15.19
N MET A 120 -5.05 -2.33 15.84
CA MET A 120 -6.32 -1.77 16.30
C MET A 120 -6.11 -0.68 17.35
N ALA A 121 -5.13 -0.83 18.25
CA ALA A 121 -4.82 0.21 19.23
C ALA A 121 -4.37 1.52 18.56
N ILE A 122 -3.61 1.45 17.46
CA ILE A 122 -3.24 2.64 16.67
C ILE A 122 -4.46 3.25 16.01
N ILE A 123 -5.29 2.45 15.35
CA ILE A 123 -6.49 2.92 14.65
C ILE A 123 -7.44 3.62 15.61
N GLU A 124 -7.66 3.04 16.79
CA GLU A 124 -8.51 3.63 17.83
C GLU A 124 -7.91 4.92 18.39
N HIS A 125 -6.58 5.02 18.52
CA HIS A 125 -5.92 6.24 18.98
C HIS A 125 -5.96 7.38 17.95
N LEU A 126 -5.91 7.03 16.66
CA LEU A 126 -5.99 7.97 15.55
C LEU A 126 -7.43 8.27 15.10
N ARG A 127 -8.42 7.57 15.66
CA ARG A 127 -9.83 7.78 15.33
C ARG A 127 -10.22 9.22 15.71
N PRO A 128 -10.74 10.02 14.76
CA PRO A 128 -11.24 11.35 15.09
C PRO A 128 -12.47 11.25 16.00
N PRO A 129 -12.71 12.25 16.87
CA PRO A 129 -13.91 12.26 17.71
C PRO A 129 -15.17 12.33 16.84
N GLY A 130 -16.20 11.53 17.18
CA GLY A 130 -17.46 11.50 16.45
C GLY A 130 -18.27 10.24 16.73
N SER A 131 -19.53 10.24 16.30
CA SER A 131 -20.37 9.03 16.35
C SER A 131 -19.86 8.00 15.34
N THR A 132 -19.76 6.74 15.77
CA THR A 132 -19.51 5.59 14.87
C THR A 132 -20.80 5.03 14.29
N GLU A 133 -21.96 5.56 14.69
CA GLU A 133 -23.22 5.17 14.06
C GLU A 133 -23.17 5.58 12.59
N PRO A 134 -23.60 4.69 11.68
CA PRO A 134 -23.72 5.08 10.28
C PRO A 134 -24.63 6.30 10.21
N PRO A 135 -24.32 7.30 9.38
CA PRO A 135 -25.26 8.38 9.11
C PRO A 135 -26.61 7.74 8.76
N SER A 136 -27.72 8.38 9.17
CA SER A 136 -29.07 7.88 8.89
C SER A 136 -29.17 7.43 7.43
N HIS A 137 -30.00 6.43 7.12
CA HIS A 137 -30.08 5.84 5.77
C HIS A 137 -30.13 6.88 4.63
N VAL A 138 -30.76 8.04 4.88
CA VAL A 138 -30.79 9.19 3.96
C VAL A 138 -29.39 9.79 3.75
N ALA A 139 -28.69 10.12 4.83
CA ALA A 139 -27.33 10.66 4.76
C ALA A 139 -26.30 9.62 4.28
N ALA A 140 -26.48 8.33 4.54
CA ALA A 140 -25.65 7.27 3.97
C ALA A 140 -25.82 7.13 2.44
N VAL A 141 -27.06 7.27 1.94
CA VAL A 141 -27.35 7.26 0.49
C VAL A 141 -26.77 8.50 -0.18
N GLU A 142 -26.95 9.68 0.41
CA GLU A 142 -26.36 10.92 -0.11
C GLU A 142 -24.83 10.87 -0.11
N TYR A 143 -24.22 10.35 0.96
CA TYR A 143 -22.77 10.16 1.02
C TYR A 143 -22.27 9.16 -0.03
N ALA A 144 -22.93 8.00 -0.17
CA ALA A 144 -22.58 7.00 -1.16
C ALA A 144 -22.76 7.52 -2.59
N LYS A 145 -23.80 8.32 -2.84
CA LYS A 145 -24.02 9.00 -4.10
C LYS A 145 -22.88 9.97 -4.41
N GLY A 146 -22.53 10.85 -3.46
CA GLY A 146 -21.43 11.80 -3.64
C GLY A 146 -20.06 11.12 -3.78
N ALA A 147 -19.82 10.02 -3.08
CA ALA A 147 -18.61 9.22 -3.26
C ALA A 147 -18.55 8.56 -4.64
N GLY A 148 -19.68 8.01 -5.10
CA GLY A 148 -19.81 7.44 -6.45
C GLY A 148 -19.62 8.47 -7.55
N GLU A 149 -20.18 9.68 -7.39
CA GLU A 149 -20.01 10.80 -8.32
C GLU A 149 -18.54 11.21 -8.43
N ARG A 150 -17.83 11.39 -7.30
CA ARG A 150 -16.38 11.70 -7.30
C ARG A 150 -15.55 10.60 -7.96
N TRP A 151 -15.90 9.34 -7.73
CA TRP A 151 -15.19 8.21 -8.34
C TRP A 151 -15.43 8.15 -9.85
N ALA A 152 -16.66 8.39 -10.29
CA ALA A 152 -17.01 8.48 -11.70
C ALA A 152 -16.30 9.65 -12.40
N GLU A 153 -16.23 10.83 -11.76
CA GLU A 153 -15.49 11.98 -12.26
C GLU A 153 -13.99 11.67 -12.42
N SER A 154 -13.39 10.98 -11.44
CA SER A 154 -12.00 10.55 -11.51
C SER A 154 -11.75 9.59 -12.68
N LEU A 155 -12.62 8.59 -12.88
CA LEU A 155 -12.52 7.66 -14.01
C LEU A 155 -12.70 8.36 -15.35
N ILE A 156 -13.63 9.32 -15.44
CA ILE A 156 -13.82 10.13 -16.66
C ILE A 156 -12.57 10.94 -16.96
N GLY A 157 -11.92 11.52 -15.94
CA GLY A 157 -10.63 12.21 -16.09
C GLY A 157 -9.56 11.30 -16.68
N ILE A 158 -9.34 10.13 -16.08
CA ILE A 158 -8.36 9.13 -16.57
C ILE A 158 -8.68 8.71 -18.01
N MET A 159 -9.94 8.46 -18.34
CA MET A 159 -10.33 8.09 -19.71
C MET A 159 -10.11 9.22 -20.72
N ASN A 160 -10.30 10.48 -20.33
CA ASN A 160 -10.08 11.64 -21.20
C ASN A 160 -8.59 11.86 -21.46
N ASP A 161 -7.74 11.73 -20.43
CA ASP A 161 -6.29 11.80 -20.57
C ASP A 161 -5.78 10.70 -21.50
N LEU A 162 -6.29 9.47 -21.34
CA LEU A 162 -5.95 8.36 -22.21
C LEU A 162 -6.35 8.63 -23.68
N ARG A 163 -7.57 9.17 -23.88
CA ARG A 163 -8.03 9.56 -25.23
C ARG A 163 -7.17 10.67 -25.84
N ALA A 164 -6.67 11.60 -25.04
CA ALA A 164 -5.77 12.65 -25.51
C ALA A 164 -4.43 12.07 -25.99
N GLN A 165 -3.82 11.18 -25.21
CA GLN A 165 -2.58 10.48 -25.59
C GLN A 165 -2.74 9.69 -26.90
N ILE A 166 -3.86 8.97 -27.06
CA ILE A 166 -4.16 8.23 -28.30
C ILE A 166 -4.29 9.18 -29.50
N ARG A 167 -4.94 10.35 -29.34
CA ARG A 167 -5.08 11.35 -30.41
C ARG A 167 -3.73 11.96 -30.82
N GLU A 168 -2.82 12.12 -29.86
CA GLU A 168 -1.46 12.61 -30.10
C GLU A 168 -0.54 11.54 -30.72
N GLY A 169 -1.05 10.32 -30.94
CA GLY A 169 -0.27 9.22 -31.50
C GLY A 169 0.78 8.67 -30.52
N VAL A 170 0.65 9.00 -29.24
CA VAL A 170 1.47 8.41 -28.18
C VAL A 170 0.87 7.04 -27.87
N PRO A 171 1.53 5.93 -28.25
CA PRO A 171 1.03 4.62 -27.88
C PRO A 171 1.07 4.51 -26.35
N PRO A 172 0.01 3.98 -25.70
CA PRO A 172 0.06 3.69 -24.29
C PRO A 172 1.26 2.76 -24.05
N GLY A 173 2.11 3.11 -23.09
CA GLY A 173 3.28 2.30 -22.76
C GLY A 173 2.85 0.88 -22.35
N PRO A 174 3.63 -0.16 -22.68
CA PRO A 174 3.31 -1.55 -22.31
C PRO A 174 3.25 -1.80 -20.79
N GLU A 175 3.63 -0.82 -19.97
CA GLU A 175 3.60 -0.85 -18.50
C GLU A 175 2.58 0.14 -17.89
N ASP A 176 1.63 0.68 -18.67
CA ASP A 176 0.66 1.61 -18.07
C ASP A 176 -0.41 0.83 -17.31
N ASP A 177 -0.03 0.32 -16.12
CA ASP A 177 -0.86 -0.39 -15.13
C ASP A 177 -2.18 0.34 -14.85
N ARG A 178 -2.22 1.66 -15.09
CA ARG A 178 -3.40 2.50 -15.00
C ARG A 178 -4.51 2.10 -15.98
N ILE A 179 -4.17 1.62 -17.17
CA ILE A 179 -5.14 1.18 -18.18
C ILE A 179 -5.76 -0.16 -17.77
N GLN A 180 -4.91 -1.11 -17.38
CA GLN A 180 -5.35 -2.42 -16.93
C GLN A 180 -6.22 -2.28 -15.67
N TRP A 181 -5.77 -1.48 -14.70
CA TRP A 181 -6.53 -1.15 -13.50
C TRP A 181 -7.88 -0.49 -13.81
N ALA A 182 -7.93 0.44 -14.76
CA ALA A 182 -9.18 1.11 -15.14
C ALA A 182 -10.18 0.15 -15.80
N VAL A 183 -9.70 -0.77 -16.65
CA VAL A 183 -10.53 -1.80 -17.29
C VAL A 183 -11.08 -2.78 -16.25
N GLU A 184 -10.22 -3.27 -15.35
CA GLU A 184 -10.62 -4.18 -14.26
C GLU A 184 -11.60 -3.51 -13.29
N SER A 185 -11.33 -2.26 -12.91
CA SER A 185 -12.22 -1.47 -12.04
C SER A 185 -13.59 -1.22 -12.68
N LEU A 186 -13.66 -0.99 -13.99
CA LEU A 186 -14.92 -0.86 -14.71
C LEU A 186 -15.69 -2.18 -14.79
N ALA A 187 -14.99 -3.30 -14.99
CA ALA A 187 -15.60 -4.63 -14.98
C ALA A 187 -16.19 -4.97 -13.60
N ASP A 188 -15.46 -4.68 -12.53
CA ASP A 188 -15.91 -4.90 -11.15
C ASP A 188 -17.11 -4.00 -10.79
N LEU A 189 -17.09 -2.73 -11.22
CA LEU A 189 -18.25 -1.84 -11.05
C LEU A 189 -19.50 -2.35 -11.76
N LEU A 190 -19.35 -2.84 -13.00
CA LEU A 190 -20.47 -3.39 -13.77
C LEU A 190 -21.05 -4.61 -13.07
N ARG A 191 -20.19 -5.51 -12.59
CA ARG A 191 -20.60 -6.68 -11.82
C ARG A 191 -21.31 -6.30 -10.51
N LEU A 192 -20.76 -5.36 -9.75
CA LEU A 192 -21.38 -4.84 -8.52
C LEU A 192 -22.75 -4.20 -8.79
N LYS A 193 -22.89 -3.51 -9.92
CA LYS A 193 -24.16 -2.92 -10.34
C LYS A 193 -25.21 -4.00 -10.65
N GLU A 194 -24.83 -5.06 -11.35
CA GLU A 194 -25.70 -6.20 -11.64
C GLU A 194 -26.13 -6.93 -10.36
N GLU A 195 -25.18 -7.24 -9.47
CA GLU A 195 -25.46 -7.90 -8.19
C GLU A 195 -26.37 -7.04 -7.28
N ARG A 196 -26.16 -5.72 -7.24
CA ARG A 196 -27.03 -4.80 -6.49
C ARG A 196 -28.43 -4.68 -7.11
N MET A 197 -28.53 -4.65 -8.43
CA MET A 197 -29.81 -4.64 -9.13
C MET A 197 -30.63 -5.91 -8.80
N ASP A 198 -29.99 -7.07 -8.76
CA ASP A 198 -30.63 -8.32 -8.36
C ASP A 198 -31.12 -8.32 -6.91
N VAL A 199 -30.34 -7.74 -5.99
CA VAL A 199 -30.75 -7.60 -4.57
C VAL A 199 -31.93 -6.64 -4.44
N LEU A 200 -31.93 -5.52 -5.17
CA LEU A 200 -33.04 -4.57 -5.18
C LEU A 200 -34.30 -5.20 -5.78
N GLN A 201 -34.19 -5.91 -6.90
CA GLN A 201 -35.33 -6.61 -7.51
C GLN A 201 -35.94 -7.66 -6.57
N ARG A 202 -35.10 -8.45 -5.87
CA ARG A 202 -35.56 -9.42 -4.87
C ARG A 202 -36.27 -8.75 -3.70
N SER A 203 -35.71 -7.65 -3.18
CA SER A 203 -36.32 -6.88 -2.08
C SER A 203 -37.67 -6.28 -2.49
N THR A 204 -37.76 -5.68 -3.68
CA THR A 204 -39.02 -5.13 -4.23
C THR A 204 -40.06 -6.22 -4.42
N LYS A 205 -39.69 -7.38 -4.98
CA LYS A 205 -40.59 -8.52 -5.15
C LYS A 205 -41.13 -9.02 -3.80
N LYS A 206 -40.29 -9.08 -2.76
CA LYS A 206 -40.69 -9.49 -1.41
C LYS A 206 -41.65 -8.50 -0.77
N LEU A 207 -41.42 -7.19 -0.92
CA LEU A 207 -42.33 -6.15 -0.45
C LEU A 207 -43.70 -6.26 -1.14
N LEU A 208 -43.72 -6.45 -2.46
CA LEU A 208 -44.96 -6.59 -3.24
C LEU A 208 -45.77 -7.83 -2.80
N GLN A 209 -45.09 -8.93 -2.45
CA GLN A 209 -45.73 -10.13 -1.91
C GLN A 209 -46.34 -9.88 -0.52
N LEU A 210 -45.64 -9.14 0.35
CA LEU A 210 -46.15 -8.77 1.67
C LEU A 210 -47.38 -7.86 1.58
N GLU A 211 -47.39 -6.91 0.65
CA GLU A 211 -48.55 -6.04 0.41
C GLU A 211 -49.77 -6.83 -0.10
N LYS A 212 -49.56 -7.74 -1.06
CA LYS A 212 -50.64 -8.63 -1.54
C LYS A 212 -51.20 -9.51 -0.41
N LYS A 213 -50.35 -10.03 0.46
CA LYS A 213 -50.77 -10.83 1.62
C LYS A 213 -51.61 -9.99 2.59
N LYS A 214 -51.16 -8.78 2.93
CA LYS A 214 -51.91 -7.84 3.79
C LYS A 214 -53.25 -7.43 3.18
N ALA A 215 -53.35 -7.33 1.86
CA ALA A 215 -54.60 -6.99 1.17
C ALA A 215 -55.60 -8.16 1.17
N ALA A 216 -55.14 -9.41 1.16
CA ALA A 216 -55.99 -10.60 1.22
C ALA A 216 -56.51 -10.92 2.64
N GLU A 217 -55.85 -10.38 3.67
CA GLU A 217 -56.25 -10.51 5.08
C GLU A 217 -57.27 -9.45 5.53
N LYS A 218 -57.63 -8.51 4.64
CA LYS A 218 -58.65 -7.47 4.86
C LYS A 218 -59.94 -7.82 4.13
#